data_AF-A0A6A0A9Q8-F1
#
_entry.id   AF-A0A6A0A9Q8-F1
#
_cell.length_a   1.000
_cell.length_b   1.000
_cell.length_c   1.000
_cell.angle_alpha   90.00
_cell.angle_beta   90.00
_cell.angle_gamma   90.00
#
_symmetry.space_group_name_H-M   'P 1'
#
loop_
_entity.id
_entity.type
_entity.pdbx_description
1 polymer ?
#
loop_
_entity_poly.entity_id
_entity_poly.type
_entity_poly.pdbx_seq_one_letter_code
_entity_poly.pdbx_strand_id
1 'polypeptide(L)'
;MSRDVSVATVAALLLVASVRRLTSAPLLQRLEHRASSATHTEPAEAVVPASWWSKLKAAPDDAYKNCKDFCTSGKLKELAYGSLDAATTLLDIVGPFLPPPGRPQAGSGLDAQPIMSCRLVYVLLAGDTAAKLLSGVCKCVHGEHENSTNLEKLRDRCLDLLDLVLDVLNMDAVISTCRSSSELPELPQAFTRIMSRFNTFLEEVTTYCESYATKGFWAIGSRFLLFLKHKQRYDELASELRGLTADASFALNVDHKRALKEINEKLNAGMPSVMDEELKKYLAGLKVTGYSELICQPHLEALWSNHFMHEQAVRWGLWWAVFPGKLTINDTLDEAAQKKLVDLLVNKDSKDAFRRAVELEDTIFISIDELCLSFPDDSPLLPTVETLLCKGRQLVREDEDRRQLAQKQEKTAIDEADRGQKLLEEKLKSIEAKLNNELSSSSFSEHIHQPNMQKLWSVYFKHEQAVRWGLWWAVFPAKLEGLPATTKKEVGSFPP
;
A
#
# COMPACT_ATOMS: atom_id res chain seq x y z
N MET A 1 -53.86 -12.41 11.27
CA MET A 1 -52.66 -13.23 11.57
C MET A 1 -52.56 -14.32 10.52
N SER A 2 -51.70 -14.15 9.51
CA SER A 2 -51.13 -15.24 8.71
C SER A 2 -49.86 -14.68 8.08
N ARG A 3 -48.73 -15.36 8.30
CA ARG A 3 -47.40 -14.98 7.83
C ARG A 3 -47.13 -15.77 6.55
N ASP A 4 -47.11 -15.08 5.41
CA ASP A 4 -46.38 -15.53 4.23
C ASP A 4 -45.39 -14.43 3.87
N VAL A 5 -44.23 -14.50 4.53
CA VAL A 5 -43.07 -13.68 4.19
C VAL A 5 -42.35 -14.40 3.05
N SER A 6 -42.27 -13.75 1.90
CA SER A 6 -41.58 -14.22 0.71
C SER A 6 -40.17 -14.74 1.05
N VAL A 7 -39.94 -16.01 0.72
CA VAL A 7 -38.68 -16.76 0.90
C VAL A 7 -37.48 -16.03 0.25
N ALA A 8 -37.72 -15.17 -0.74
CA ALA A 8 -36.67 -14.36 -1.38
C ALA A 8 -36.10 -13.26 -0.48
N THR A 9 -36.93 -12.64 0.36
CA THR A 9 -36.50 -11.54 1.26
C THR A 9 -35.73 -12.08 2.47
N VAL A 10 -36.10 -13.25 2.96
CA VAL A 10 -35.38 -13.95 4.04
C VAL A 10 -34.04 -14.49 3.56
N ALA A 11 -33.94 -14.96 2.30
CA ALA A 11 -32.67 -15.40 1.71
C ALA A 11 -31.65 -14.26 1.57
N ALA A 12 -32.09 -13.07 1.16
CA ALA A 12 -31.23 -11.88 1.05
C ALA A 12 -30.72 -11.40 2.42
N LEU A 13 -31.57 -11.42 3.46
CA LEU A 13 -31.19 -11.06 4.83
C LEU A 13 -30.30 -12.11 5.51
N LEU A 14 -30.50 -13.41 5.21
CA LEU A 14 -29.62 -14.49 5.69
C LEU A 14 -28.24 -14.48 5.02
N LEU A 15 -28.14 -14.04 3.76
CA LEU A 15 -26.86 -13.83 3.07
C LEU A 15 -26.05 -12.69 3.70
N VAL A 16 -26.70 -11.56 4.03
CA VAL A 16 -26.06 -10.43 4.71
C VAL A 16 -25.65 -10.79 6.16
N ALA A 17 -26.45 -11.60 6.86
CA ALA A 17 -26.12 -12.08 8.21
C ALA A 17 -25.03 -13.16 8.22
N SER A 18 -24.95 -14.01 7.18
CA SER A 18 -23.94 -15.06 7.06
C SER A 18 -22.55 -14.50 6.72
N VAL A 19 -22.47 -13.44 5.92
CA VAL A 19 -21.21 -12.71 5.66
C VAL A 19 -20.70 -12.01 6.93
N ARG A 20 -21.59 -11.58 7.84
CA ARG A 20 -21.22 -10.96 9.11
C ARG A 20 -20.82 -11.93 10.22
N ARG A 21 -21.19 -13.21 10.13
CA ARG A 21 -20.83 -14.28 11.10
C ARG A 21 -19.65 -15.16 10.68
N LEU A 22 -19.21 -15.10 9.43
CA LEU A 22 -18.07 -15.88 8.93
C LEU A 22 -16.69 -15.24 9.18
N THR A 23 -16.63 -14.04 9.79
CA THR A 23 -15.38 -13.32 10.07
C THR A 23 -14.86 -13.47 11.51
N SER A 24 -15.48 -14.31 12.35
CA SER A 24 -14.93 -14.71 13.65
C SER A 24 -14.47 -16.18 13.62
N ALA A 25 -13.17 -16.38 13.29
CA ALA A 25 -12.25 -17.53 13.47
C ALA A 25 -12.82 -18.95 13.77
N PRO A 26 -12.25 -20.04 13.17
CA PRO A 26 -10.80 -20.28 13.13
C PRO A 26 -10.27 -20.73 11.75
N LEU A 27 -9.50 -19.85 11.10
CA LEU A 27 -8.62 -20.19 9.97
C LEU A 27 -7.26 -20.76 10.41
N LEU A 28 -6.98 -20.83 11.71
CA LEU A 28 -5.68 -21.25 12.26
C LEU A 28 -5.41 -22.76 12.16
N GLN A 29 -6.41 -23.64 12.05
CA GLN A 29 -6.17 -25.09 11.95
C GLN A 29 -5.93 -25.62 10.52
N ARG A 30 -6.17 -24.82 9.48
CA ARG A 30 -5.95 -25.24 8.08
C ARG A 30 -4.56 -24.93 7.52
N LEU A 31 -3.77 -24.08 8.20
CA LEU A 31 -2.41 -23.75 7.77
C LEU A 31 -1.36 -24.72 8.33
N GLU A 32 -1.57 -25.34 9.49
CA GLU A 32 -0.63 -26.33 10.03
C GLU A 32 -0.67 -27.67 9.28
N HIS A 33 -1.84 -28.10 8.78
CA HIS A 33 -1.96 -29.41 8.11
C HIS A 33 -1.44 -29.45 6.66
N ARG A 34 -1.14 -28.28 6.06
CA ARG A 34 -0.61 -28.18 4.69
C ARG A 34 0.92 -28.06 4.62
N ALA A 35 1.60 -27.88 5.75
CA ALA A 35 3.05 -27.74 5.82
C ALA A 35 3.80 -29.09 5.93
N SER A 36 3.12 -30.22 6.15
CA SER A 36 3.77 -31.51 6.45
C SER A 36 3.74 -32.56 5.32
N SER A 37 3.36 -32.24 4.09
CA SER A 37 3.30 -33.28 3.02
C SER A 37 3.77 -32.85 1.62
N ALA A 38 4.76 -31.96 1.51
CA ALA A 38 5.45 -31.73 0.25
C ALA A 38 6.84 -32.38 0.30
N THR A 39 6.97 -33.56 -0.31
CA THR A 39 8.25 -34.19 -0.63
C THR A 39 9.09 -33.24 -1.48
N HIS A 40 10.29 -32.90 -0.99
CA HIS A 40 11.31 -32.16 -1.72
C HIS A 40 11.68 -32.91 -3.01
N THR A 41 11.28 -32.36 -4.15
CA THR A 41 11.92 -32.66 -5.44
C THR A 41 12.84 -31.48 -5.74
N GLU A 42 14.15 -31.71 -5.80
CA GLU A 42 15.11 -30.68 -6.24
C GLU A 42 14.73 -30.18 -7.65
N PRO A 43 14.70 -28.86 -7.88
CA PRO A 43 14.46 -28.32 -9.21
C PRO A 43 15.68 -28.60 -10.09
N ALA A 44 15.43 -29.09 -11.30
CA ALA A 44 16.47 -29.37 -12.29
C ALA A 44 17.27 -28.09 -12.60
N GLU A 45 18.60 -28.18 -12.47
CA GLU A 45 19.55 -27.10 -12.75
C GLU A 45 19.46 -26.64 -14.21
N ALA A 46 19.13 -25.37 -14.44
CA ALA A 46 19.07 -24.78 -15.77
C ALA A 46 20.50 -24.44 -16.27
N VAL A 47 20.93 -25.11 -17.33
CA VAL A 47 22.22 -24.87 -18.01
C VAL A 47 22.08 -23.67 -18.96
N VAL A 48 23.03 -22.73 -18.89
CA VAL A 48 23.07 -21.53 -19.74
C VAL A 48 23.20 -21.91 -21.22
N PRO A 49 22.32 -21.45 -22.13
CA PRO A 49 22.41 -21.78 -23.55
C PRO A 49 23.66 -21.17 -24.19
N ALA A 50 24.44 -21.98 -24.92
CA ALA A 50 25.63 -21.55 -25.65
C ALA A 50 25.38 -20.38 -26.64
N SER A 51 24.12 -20.21 -27.07
CA SER A 51 23.67 -19.11 -27.92
C SER A 51 23.79 -17.72 -27.29
N TRP A 52 23.80 -17.61 -25.96
CA TRP A 52 23.94 -16.32 -25.27
C TRP A 52 25.38 -15.80 -25.39
N TRP A 53 26.38 -16.65 -25.12
CA TRP A 53 27.80 -16.31 -25.25
C TRP A 53 28.20 -15.89 -26.68
N SER A 54 27.62 -16.54 -27.69
CA SER A 54 27.86 -16.19 -29.09
C SER A 54 27.28 -14.82 -29.48
N LYS A 55 26.17 -14.39 -28.86
CA LYS A 55 25.56 -13.07 -29.11
C LYS A 55 26.36 -11.95 -28.46
N LEU A 56 26.90 -12.17 -27.25
CA LEU A 56 27.75 -11.20 -26.57
C LEU A 56 29.09 -11.00 -27.31
N LYS A 57 29.71 -12.08 -27.79
CA LYS A 57 30.95 -12.02 -28.58
C LYS A 57 30.78 -11.39 -29.97
N ALA A 58 29.56 -11.34 -30.49
CA ALA A 58 29.25 -10.74 -31.79
C ALA A 58 28.80 -9.28 -31.69
N ALA A 59 28.67 -8.72 -30.48
CA ALA A 59 28.31 -7.33 -30.29
C ALA A 59 29.49 -6.42 -30.69
N PRO A 60 29.25 -5.33 -31.45
CA PRO A 60 30.27 -4.35 -31.78
C PRO A 60 30.93 -3.75 -30.52
N ASP A 61 32.25 -3.57 -30.52
CA ASP A 61 33.02 -3.10 -29.35
C ASP A 61 32.56 -1.71 -28.86
N ASP A 62 32.07 -0.87 -29.77
CA ASP A 62 31.47 0.43 -29.49
C ASP A 62 30.12 0.31 -28.75
N ALA A 63 29.31 -0.72 -29.04
CA ALA A 63 28.06 -0.96 -28.31
C ALA A 63 28.32 -1.38 -26.85
N TYR A 64 29.33 -2.23 -26.62
CA TYR A 64 29.74 -2.62 -25.27
C TYR A 64 30.33 -1.43 -24.49
N LYS A 65 31.19 -0.63 -25.14
CA LYS A 65 31.78 0.57 -24.54
C LYS A 65 30.74 1.65 -24.23
N ASN A 66 29.80 1.89 -25.14
CA ASN A 66 28.72 2.86 -24.94
C ASN A 66 27.77 2.43 -23.81
N CYS A 67 27.44 1.13 -23.71
CA CYS A 67 26.63 0.61 -22.60
C CYS A 67 27.36 0.79 -21.25
N LYS A 68 28.67 0.55 -21.22
CA LYS A 68 29.52 0.73 -20.04
C LYS A 68 29.65 2.20 -19.63
N ASP A 69 29.90 3.10 -20.56
CA ASP A 69 30.03 4.54 -20.31
C ASP A 69 28.67 5.14 -19.88
N PHE A 70 27.58 4.65 -20.45
CA PHE A 70 26.22 5.04 -20.06
C PHE A 70 25.89 4.64 -18.60
N CYS A 71 26.14 3.38 -18.21
CA CYS A 71 25.87 2.90 -16.85
C CYS A 71 26.76 3.52 -15.76
N THR A 72 27.89 4.13 -16.13
CA THR A 72 28.87 4.69 -15.17
C THR A 72 28.90 6.21 -15.11
N SER A 73 28.19 6.91 -16.01
CA SER A 73 28.23 8.37 -16.13
C SER A 73 27.23 9.14 -15.25
N GLY A 74 26.45 8.46 -14.40
CA GLY A 74 25.39 9.09 -13.61
C GLY A 74 24.13 9.48 -14.40
N LYS A 75 24.19 9.46 -15.73
CA LYS A 75 23.07 9.78 -16.64
C LYS A 75 21.86 8.86 -16.49
N LEU A 76 22.06 7.64 -16.02
CA LEU A 76 20.97 6.71 -15.71
C LEU A 76 20.04 7.27 -14.61
N LYS A 77 20.63 7.93 -13.60
CA LYS A 77 19.90 8.57 -12.50
C LYS A 77 19.11 9.78 -13.02
N GLU A 78 19.75 10.65 -13.82
CA GLU A 78 19.07 11.80 -14.46
C GLU A 78 17.92 11.37 -15.39
N LEU A 79 18.11 10.30 -16.18
CA LEU A 79 17.07 9.76 -17.09
C LEU A 79 15.92 9.11 -16.34
N ALA A 80 16.19 8.38 -15.25
CA ALA A 80 15.17 7.77 -14.41
C ALA A 80 14.26 8.80 -13.73
N TYR A 81 14.81 9.95 -13.31
CA TYR A 81 14.02 11.05 -12.74
C TYR A 81 13.37 11.97 -13.80
N GLY A 82 13.94 12.04 -15.02
CA GLY A 82 13.47 12.95 -16.07
C GLY A 82 12.38 12.40 -17.00
N SER A 83 12.35 11.09 -17.28
CA SER A 83 11.32 10.47 -18.15
C SER A 83 11.27 8.95 -18.00
N LEU A 84 10.14 8.43 -17.51
CA LEU A 84 9.88 7.00 -17.35
C LEU A 84 9.89 6.24 -18.70
N ASP A 85 9.44 6.87 -19.78
CA ASP A 85 9.47 6.28 -21.12
C ASP A 85 10.89 6.09 -21.63
N ALA A 86 11.79 7.04 -21.32
CA ALA A 86 13.19 6.94 -21.69
C ALA A 86 13.91 5.84 -20.88
N ALA A 87 13.62 5.72 -19.58
CA ALA A 87 14.16 4.65 -18.72
C ALA A 87 13.65 3.25 -19.14
N THR A 88 12.36 3.13 -19.49
CA THR A 88 11.75 1.87 -19.94
C THR A 88 12.31 1.44 -21.30
N THR A 89 12.43 2.38 -22.25
CA THR A 89 13.05 2.13 -23.57
C THR A 89 14.50 1.66 -23.43
N LEU A 90 15.24 2.20 -22.46
CA LEU A 90 16.62 1.79 -22.17
C LEU A 90 16.70 0.36 -21.60
N LEU A 91 15.82 0.01 -20.66
CA LEU A 91 15.75 -1.35 -20.12
C LEU A 91 15.34 -2.37 -21.18
N ASP A 92 14.45 -2.01 -22.10
CA ASP A 92 14.06 -2.86 -23.23
C ASP A 92 15.20 -3.05 -24.25
N ILE A 93 16.06 -2.04 -24.44
CA ILE A 93 17.24 -2.11 -25.33
C ILE A 93 18.39 -2.90 -24.70
N VAL A 94 18.63 -2.72 -23.40
CA VAL A 94 19.79 -3.30 -22.69
C VAL A 94 19.47 -4.69 -22.10
N GLY A 95 18.22 -4.96 -21.76
CA GLY A 95 17.74 -6.21 -21.15
C GLY A 95 18.16 -7.50 -21.88
N PRO A 96 18.14 -7.56 -23.23
CA PRO A 96 18.61 -8.74 -23.99
C PRO A 96 20.10 -9.07 -23.83
N PHE A 97 20.90 -8.14 -23.30
CA PHE A 97 22.34 -8.30 -23.09
C PHE A 97 22.69 -8.67 -21.64
N LEU A 98 21.71 -8.74 -20.73
CA LEU A 98 21.91 -9.19 -19.36
C LEU A 98 21.91 -10.74 -19.29
N PRO A 99 22.75 -11.37 -18.44
CA PRO A 99 22.80 -12.83 -18.33
C PRO A 99 21.58 -13.41 -17.59
N PRO A 100 21.06 -14.58 -17.99
CA PRO A 100 20.02 -15.27 -17.23
C PRO A 100 20.60 -15.94 -15.96
N PRO A 101 19.78 -16.22 -14.93
CA PRO A 101 20.26 -16.80 -13.67
C PRO A 101 20.70 -18.27 -13.83
N GLY A 102 21.93 -18.60 -13.39
CA GLY A 102 22.47 -19.97 -13.35
C GLY A 102 23.93 -20.07 -12.84
N ARG A 103 24.36 -21.24 -12.34
CA ARG A 103 25.77 -21.52 -11.94
C ARG A 103 26.63 -21.83 -13.16
N PRO A 104 27.86 -21.29 -13.28
CA PRO A 104 28.79 -21.71 -14.34
C PRO A 104 29.35 -23.11 -14.01
N GLN A 105 29.40 -24.00 -15.02
CA GLN A 105 30.10 -25.28 -14.91
C GLN A 105 31.62 -25.05 -14.89
N ALA A 106 32.29 -25.64 -13.91
CA ALA A 106 33.74 -25.66 -13.79
C ALA A 106 34.33 -26.61 -14.84
N GLY A 107 34.96 -26.07 -15.88
CA GLY A 107 35.61 -26.91 -16.88
C GLY A 107 36.05 -26.18 -18.13
N SER A 108 37.09 -25.35 -18.03
CA SER A 108 38.20 -25.22 -18.99
C SER A 108 39.03 -23.99 -18.63
N GLY A 109 40.34 -24.18 -18.51
CA GLY A 109 41.27 -23.13 -18.12
C GLY A 109 41.34 -22.03 -19.19
N LEU A 110 40.91 -20.84 -18.80
CA LEU A 110 41.29 -19.52 -19.31
C LEU A 110 40.74 -18.52 -18.29
N ASP A 111 41.65 -17.72 -17.71
CA ASP A 111 41.48 -16.57 -16.81
C ASP A 111 40.24 -16.50 -15.91
N ALA A 112 40.50 -16.49 -14.60
CA ALA A 112 39.54 -16.42 -13.49
C ALA A 112 38.79 -15.07 -13.38
N GLN A 113 38.16 -14.60 -14.46
CA GLN A 113 37.27 -13.44 -14.47
C GLN A 113 35.75 -13.68 -14.63
N PRO A 114 35.19 -14.88 -14.89
CA PRO A 114 33.73 -14.99 -15.05
C PRO A 114 32.95 -15.18 -13.73
N ILE A 115 33.59 -15.43 -12.58
CA ILE A 115 32.88 -15.69 -11.31
C ILE A 115 32.36 -14.40 -10.65
N MET A 116 33.02 -13.25 -10.88
CA MET A 116 32.55 -11.93 -10.41
C MET A 116 31.24 -11.48 -11.09
N SER A 117 30.95 -12.00 -12.29
CA SER A 117 29.77 -11.65 -13.08
C SER A 117 28.46 -12.10 -12.41
N CYS A 118 28.36 -13.37 -11.96
CA CYS A 118 27.08 -13.96 -11.56
C CYS A 118 26.50 -13.46 -10.22
N ARG A 119 27.30 -12.86 -9.32
CA ARG A 119 26.84 -12.43 -7.98
C ARG A 119 26.54 -10.94 -7.87
N LEU A 120 27.27 -10.09 -8.58
CA LEU A 120 26.86 -8.70 -8.84
C LEU A 120 25.52 -8.70 -9.61
N VAL A 121 25.36 -9.67 -10.51
CA VAL A 121 24.09 -9.98 -11.18
C VAL A 121 22.99 -10.34 -10.18
N TYR A 122 23.24 -10.91 -9.00
CA TYR A 122 22.17 -11.21 -8.03
C TYR A 122 21.61 -9.96 -7.33
N VAL A 123 22.49 -9.00 -6.99
CA VAL A 123 22.08 -7.68 -6.46
C VAL A 123 21.39 -6.87 -7.53
N LEU A 124 21.94 -6.91 -8.75
CA LEU A 124 21.32 -6.32 -9.93
C LEU A 124 20.02 -7.04 -10.33
N LEU A 125 19.84 -8.34 -10.10
CA LEU A 125 18.63 -9.12 -10.43
C LEU A 125 17.53 -8.92 -9.38
N ALA A 126 17.89 -8.83 -8.10
CA ALA A 126 16.94 -8.44 -7.06
C ALA A 126 16.48 -6.99 -7.29
N GLY A 127 17.42 -6.11 -7.68
CA GLY A 127 17.13 -4.77 -8.16
C GLY A 127 16.33 -4.73 -9.46
N ASP A 128 16.60 -5.62 -10.43
CA ASP A 128 15.92 -5.71 -11.73
C ASP A 128 14.49 -6.22 -11.56
N THR A 129 14.30 -7.21 -10.68
CA THR A 129 12.95 -7.69 -10.30
C THR A 129 12.16 -6.57 -9.64
N ALA A 130 12.76 -5.87 -8.66
CA ALA A 130 12.12 -4.73 -8.01
C ALA A 130 11.82 -3.60 -9.01
N ALA A 131 12.76 -3.27 -9.90
CA ALA A 131 12.64 -2.22 -10.92
C ALA A 131 11.58 -2.56 -11.96
N LYS A 132 11.51 -3.83 -12.40
CA LYS A 132 10.47 -4.31 -13.33
C LYS A 132 9.09 -4.25 -12.69
N LEU A 133 8.97 -4.68 -11.44
CA LEU A 133 7.71 -4.60 -10.70
C LEU A 133 7.32 -3.15 -10.44
N LEU A 134 8.26 -2.27 -10.05
CA LEU A 134 8.04 -0.83 -9.90
C LEU A 134 7.62 -0.17 -11.22
N SER A 135 8.24 -0.53 -12.34
CA SER A 135 7.80 -0.09 -13.67
C SER A 135 6.36 -0.53 -13.95
N GLY A 136 5.98 -1.75 -13.56
CA GLY A 136 4.60 -2.24 -13.58
C GLY A 136 3.67 -1.36 -12.75
N VAL A 137 4.02 -1.08 -11.48
CA VAL A 137 3.26 -0.18 -10.60
C VAL A 137 3.12 1.20 -11.23
N CYS A 138 4.20 1.79 -11.73
CA CYS A 138 4.19 3.09 -12.40
C CYS A 138 3.26 3.12 -13.62
N LYS A 139 3.29 2.08 -14.47
CA LYS A 139 2.42 1.95 -15.63
C LYS A 139 0.94 1.85 -15.24
N CYS A 140 0.62 1.11 -14.17
CA CYS A 140 -0.76 1.01 -13.72
C CYS A 140 -1.30 2.30 -13.08
N VAL A 141 -0.42 3.14 -12.52
CA VAL A 141 -0.80 4.41 -11.88
C VAL A 141 -1.16 5.49 -12.92
N HIS A 142 -0.55 5.46 -14.11
CA HIS A 142 -0.75 6.47 -15.17
C HIS A 142 -2.08 6.32 -15.95
N GLY A 143 -2.93 5.33 -15.62
CA GLY A 143 -4.26 5.20 -16.20
C GLY A 143 -5.29 6.16 -15.57
N GLU A 144 -6.22 6.70 -16.37
CA GLU A 144 -7.33 7.55 -15.87
C GLU A 144 -8.23 6.77 -14.88
N HIS A 145 -7.98 6.93 -13.58
CA HIS A 145 -8.66 6.20 -12.52
C HIS A 145 -9.12 7.12 -11.39
N GLU A 146 -10.35 6.92 -10.88
CA GLU A 146 -10.94 7.68 -9.75
C GLU A 146 -10.19 7.55 -8.41
N ASN A 147 -9.05 6.85 -8.39
CA ASN A 147 -8.20 6.64 -7.21
C ASN A 147 -6.70 6.89 -7.51
N SER A 148 -6.39 7.65 -8.57
CA SER A 148 -5.02 7.92 -9.02
C SER A 148 -4.14 8.48 -7.89
N THR A 149 -4.64 9.43 -7.11
CA THR A 149 -3.87 10.05 -6.01
C THR A 149 -3.39 9.05 -4.96
N ASN A 150 -4.20 8.04 -4.61
CA ASN A 150 -3.77 7.03 -3.65
C ASN A 150 -2.76 6.06 -4.29
N LEU A 151 -2.95 5.69 -5.56
CA LEU A 151 -2.01 4.85 -6.28
C LEU A 151 -0.65 5.56 -6.49
N GLU A 152 -0.65 6.86 -6.77
CA GLU A 152 0.54 7.72 -6.83
C GLU A 152 1.28 7.72 -5.49
N LYS A 153 0.57 7.96 -4.38
CA LYS A 153 1.17 7.89 -3.03
C LYS A 153 1.78 6.52 -2.72
N LEU A 154 1.14 5.43 -3.17
CA LEU A 154 1.68 4.09 -2.97
C LEU A 154 2.95 3.86 -3.80
N ARG A 155 2.94 4.29 -5.07
CA ARG A 155 4.10 4.27 -5.97
C ARG A 155 5.26 5.04 -5.37
N ASP A 156 5.03 6.28 -4.96
CA ASP A 156 6.08 7.17 -4.46
C ASP A 156 6.73 6.58 -3.20
N ARG A 157 5.93 6.03 -2.28
CA ARG A 157 6.46 5.34 -1.10
C ARG A 157 7.25 4.08 -1.43
N CYS A 158 6.89 3.35 -2.49
CA CYS A 158 7.70 2.22 -2.94
C CYS A 158 9.05 2.69 -3.50
N LEU A 159 9.08 3.82 -4.21
CA LEU A 159 10.31 4.43 -4.69
C LEU A 159 11.18 4.93 -3.52
N ASP A 160 10.59 5.60 -2.53
CA ASP A 160 11.30 6.03 -1.32
C ASP A 160 11.95 4.86 -0.58
N LEU A 161 11.24 3.72 -0.47
CA LEU A 161 11.80 2.52 0.14
C LEU A 161 12.92 1.91 -0.70
N LEU A 162 12.80 1.92 -2.03
CA LEU A 162 13.88 1.46 -2.91
C LEU A 162 15.11 2.37 -2.75
N ASP A 163 14.94 3.69 -2.77
CA ASP A 163 16.01 4.66 -2.60
C ASP A 163 16.68 4.47 -1.23
N LEU A 164 15.91 4.30 -0.15
CA LEU A 164 16.44 3.98 1.18
C LEU A 164 17.30 2.70 1.16
N VAL A 165 16.85 1.65 0.49
CA VAL A 165 17.57 0.38 0.36
C VAL A 165 18.84 0.54 -0.48
N LEU A 166 18.81 1.37 -1.53
CA LEU A 166 19.95 1.63 -2.42
C LEU A 166 21.01 2.49 -1.74
N ASP A 167 20.60 3.52 -1.01
CA ASP A 167 21.49 4.40 -0.24
C ASP A 167 22.26 3.62 0.82
N VAL A 168 21.59 2.68 1.47
CA VAL A 168 22.19 1.77 2.47
C VAL A 168 23.27 0.89 1.90
N LEU A 169 23.02 0.35 0.71
CA LEU A 169 24.00 -0.49 0.07
C LEU A 169 25.27 0.28 -0.21
N ASN A 170 25.25 1.62 -0.06
CA ASN A 170 26.30 2.54 -0.44
C ASN A 170 26.89 2.01 -1.74
N MET A 171 26.03 1.91 -2.76
CA MET A 171 26.32 1.14 -3.96
C MET A 171 27.69 1.53 -4.53
N ASP A 172 28.13 2.78 -4.35
CA ASP A 172 29.48 3.22 -4.69
C ASP A 172 30.58 2.47 -3.92
N ALA A 173 30.45 2.25 -2.62
CA ALA A 173 31.35 1.44 -1.80
C ALA A 173 31.28 -0.05 -2.14
N VAL A 174 30.10 -0.63 -2.37
CA VAL A 174 29.97 -2.03 -2.82
C VAL A 174 30.57 -2.21 -4.21
N ILE A 175 30.32 -1.30 -5.15
CA ILE A 175 30.89 -1.30 -6.50
C ILE A 175 32.41 -1.13 -6.42
N SER A 176 32.91 -0.25 -5.55
CA SER A 176 34.35 -0.03 -5.35
C SER A 176 35.05 -1.25 -4.74
N THR A 177 34.42 -1.88 -3.74
CA THR A 177 34.93 -3.10 -3.08
C THR A 177 34.89 -4.29 -4.02
N CYS A 178 33.83 -4.45 -4.81
CA CYS A 178 33.74 -5.48 -5.86
C CYS A 178 34.78 -5.26 -6.98
N ARG A 179 35.23 -4.02 -7.24
CA ARG A 179 36.30 -3.78 -8.24
C ARG A 179 37.69 -4.16 -7.74
N SER A 180 37.91 -4.19 -6.43
CA SER A 180 39.23 -4.33 -5.81
C SER A 180 39.46 -5.67 -5.09
N SER A 181 38.39 -6.41 -4.81
CA SER A 181 38.43 -7.73 -4.17
C SER A 181 37.91 -8.83 -5.11
N SER A 182 38.59 -9.98 -5.16
CA SER A 182 38.08 -11.19 -5.81
C SER A 182 36.97 -11.89 -5.01
N GLU A 183 36.80 -11.52 -3.74
CA GLU A 183 35.76 -12.03 -2.85
C GLU A 183 34.67 -10.97 -2.66
N LEU A 184 33.44 -11.34 -2.98
CA LEU A 184 32.26 -10.49 -2.86
C LEU A 184 31.94 -10.29 -1.36
N PRO A 185 31.62 -9.07 -0.91
CA PRO A 185 31.06 -8.89 0.42
C PRO A 185 29.78 -9.71 0.56
N GLU A 186 29.70 -10.56 1.58
CA GLU A 186 28.45 -11.24 1.92
C GLU A 186 27.44 -10.16 2.33
N LEU A 187 26.34 -10.06 1.57
CA LEU A 187 25.25 -9.17 1.94
C LEU A 187 24.69 -9.61 3.30
N PRO A 188 24.38 -8.67 4.21
CA PRO A 188 23.73 -9.01 5.46
C PRO A 188 22.45 -9.81 5.21
N GLN A 189 22.26 -10.91 5.94
CA GLN A 189 21.05 -11.74 5.82
C GLN A 189 19.76 -10.92 6.00
N ALA A 190 19.82 -9.86 6.82
CA ALA A 190 18.73 -8.91 7.02
C ALA A 190 18.35 -8.21 5.70
N PHE A 191 19.33 -7.78 4.91
CA PHE A 191 19.11 -7.14 3.61
C PHE A 191 18.40 -8.09 2.64
N THR A 192 18.88 -9.33 2.49
CA THR A 192 18.25 -10.32 1.62
C THR A 192 16.80 -10.59 2.03
N ARG A 193 16.53 -10.64 3.34
CA ARG A 193 15.17 -10.80 3.87
C ARG A 193 14.27 -9.60 3.57
N ILE A 194 14.79 -8.38 3.71
CA ILE A 194 14.05 -7.14 3.38
C ILE A 194 13.71 -7.10 1.89
N MET A 195 14.70 -7.33 1.02
CA MET A 195 14.49 -7.31 -0.43
C MET A 195 13.51 -8.38 -0.90
N SER A 196 13.59 -9.60 -0.33
CA SER A 196 12.63 -10.65 -0.66
C SER A 196 11.20 -10.22 -0.31
N ARG A 197 10.98 -9.61 0.86
CA ARG A 197 9.65 -9.14 1.25
C ARG A 197 9.20 -7.94 0.42
N PHE A 198 10.10 -7.03 0.08
CA PHE A 198 9.79 -5.89 -0.78
C PHE A 198 9.37 -6.34 -2.19
N ASN A 199 10.05 -7.34 -2.77
CA ASN A 199 9.64 -7.91 -4.06
C ASN A 199 8.25 -8.52 -3.99
N THR A 200 7.95 -9.34 -2.98
CA THR A 200 6.60 -9.89 -2.77
C THR A 200 5.56 -8.77 -2.62
N PHE A 201 5.88 -7.72 -1.87
CA PHE A 201 5.01 -6.57 -1.71
C PHE A 201 4.73 -5.87 -3.05
N LEU A 202 5.75 -5.65 -3.88
CA LEU A 202 5.58 -5.04 -5.20
C LEU A 202 4.72 -5.90 -6.16
N GLU A 203 4.80 -7.24 -6.07
CA GLU A 203 3.89 -8.14 -6.79
C GLU A 203 2.43 -7.96 -6.34
N GLU A 204 2.20 -7.82 -5.03
CA GLU A 204 0.86 -7.57 -4.48
C GLU A 204 0.30 -6.21 -4.92
N VAL A 205 1.13 -5.16 -4.91
CA VAL A 205 0.74 -3.83 -5.39
C VAL A 205 0.41 -3.87 -6.88
N THR A 206 1.25 -4.53 -7.69
CA THR A 206 1.00 -4.69 -9.14
C THR A 206 -0.32 -5.40 -9.39
N THR A 207 -0.56 -6.54 -8.72
CA THR A 207 -1.80 -7.30 -8.82
C THR A 207 -3.02 -6.48 -8.40
N TYR A 208 -2.88 -5.67 -7.34
CA TYR A 208 -3.93 -4.77 -6.87
C TYR A 208 -4.27 -3.72 -7.93
N CYS A 209 -3.26 -3.07 -8.52
CA CYS A 209 -3.45 -2.06 -9.55
C CYS A 209 -4.08 -2.65 -10.83
N GLU A 210 -3.63 -3.82 -11.30
CA GLU A 210 -4.22 -4.53 -12.44
C GLU A 210 -5.69 -4.91 -12.17
N SER A 211 -5.99 -5.42 -10.97
CA SER A 211 -7.36 -5.73 -10.58
C SER A 211 -8.22 -4.47 -10.48
N TYR A 212 -7.65 -3.34 -10.07
CA TYR A 212 -8.35 -2.05 -10.00
C TYR A 212 -8.73 -1.57 -11.40
N ALA A 213 -7.76 -1.56 -12.33
CA ALA A 213 -7.98 -1.18 -13.72
C ALA A 213 -9.05 -2.06 -14.39
N THR A 214 -8.96 -3.38 -14.19
CA THR A 214 -9.90 -4.34 -14.79
C THR A 214 -11.31 -4.21 -14.20
N LYS A 215 -11.45 -4.03 -12.87
CA LYS A 215 -12.78 -3.96 -12.22
C LYS A 215 -13.43 -2.58 -12.33
N GLY A 216 -12.65 -1.50 -12.35
CA GLY A 216 -13.15 -0.14 -12.52
C GLY A 216 -13.93 0.03 -13.83
N PHE A 217 -13.53 -0.69 -14.87
CA PHE A 217 -14.22 -0.70 -16.17
C PHE A 217 -15.63 -1.30 -16.14
N TRP A 218 -15.89 -2.30 -15.28
CA TRP A 218 -17.17 -3.03 -15.25
C TRP A 218 -18.16 -2.55 -14.17
N ALA A 219 -17.80 -1.52 -13.40
CA ALA A 219 -18.39 -1.23 -12.09
C ALA A 219 -19.51 -0.17 -12.05
N ILE A 220 -20.20 0.12 -13.14
CA ILE A 220 -21.20 1.21 -13.21
C ILE A 220 -22.33 1.03 -12.16
N GLY A 221 -22.70 -0.20 -11.79
CA GLY A 221 -23.78 -0.48 -10.83
C GLY A 221 -23.39 -0.70 -9.37
N SER A 222 -22.10 -0.79 -9.02
CA SER A 222 -21.67 -1.15 -7.64
C SER A 222 -20.46 -0.34 -7.16
N ARG A 223 -20.35 0.91 -7.62
CA ARG A 223 -19.25 1.84 -7.36
C ARG A 223 -18.93 1.97 -5.87
N PHE A 224 -19.95 2.04 -5.01
CA PHE A 224 -19.77 2.25 -3.56
C PHE A 224 -19.15 1.04 -2.83
N LEU A 225 -19.63 -0.18 -3.11
CA LEU A 225 -19.10 -1.40 -2.47
C LEU A 225 -17.68 -1.71 -2.96
N LEU A 226 -17.40 -1.45 -4.24
CA LEU A 226 -16.06 -1.57 -4.79
C LEU A 226 -15.11 -0.54 -4.19
N PHE A 227 -15.55 0.71 -4.04
CA PHE A 227 -14.76 1.77 -3.40
C PHE A 227 -14.34 1.37 -1.97
N LEU A 228 -15.26 0.87 -1.14
CA LEU A 228 -14.92 0.44 0.22
C LEU A 228 -13.90 -0.71 0.24
N LYS A 229 -14.06 -1.69 -0.66
CA LYS A 229 -13.13 -2.81 -0.79
C LYS A 229 -11.75 -2.36 -1.25
N HIS A 230 -11.68 -1.42 -2.18
CA HIS A 230 -10.42 -0.85 -2.66
C HIS A 230 -9.73 0.00 -1.59
N LYS A 231 -10.48 0.83 -0.87
CA LYS A 231 -9.94 1.59 0.26
C LYS A 231 -9.32 0.67 1.32
N GLN A 232 -10.04 -0.37 1.73
CA GLN A 232 -9.52 -1.33 2.70
C GLN A 232 -8.22 -1.98 2.20
N ARG A 233 -8.18 -2.46 0.95
CA ARG A 233 -6.98 -3.12 0.41
C ARG A 233 -5.80 -2.14 0.26
N TYR A 234 -6.08 -0.89 -0.10
CA TYR A 234 -5.06 0.16 -0.12
C TYR A 234 -4.49 0.41 1.29
N ASP A 235 -5.33 0.52 2.31
CA ASP A 235 -4.89 0.75 3.69
C ASP A 235 -4.03 -0.42 4.22
N GLU A 236 -4.37 -1.66 3.84
CA GLU A 236 -3.55 -2.85 4.11
C GLU A 236 -2.15 -2.74 3.47
N LEU A 237 -2.08 -2.46 2.16
CA LEU A 237 -0.81 -2.30 1.44
C LEU A 237 0.03 -1.14 2.00
N ALA A 238 -0.59 0.00 2.29
CA ALA A 238 0.08 1.14 2.88
C ALA A 238 0.59 0.85 4.31
N SER A 239 -0.10 0.00 5.07
CA SER A 239 0.37 -0.46 6.38
C SER A 239 1.55 -1.41 6.27
N GLU A 240 1.50 -2.35 5.32
CA GLU A 240 2.59 -3.29 5.07
C GLU A 240 3.86 -2.59 4.60
N LEU A 241 3.74 -1.63 3.67
CA LEU A 241 4.86 -0.83 3.20
C LEU A 241 5.53 -0.06 4.35
N ARG A 242 4.74 0.56 5.25
CA ARG A 242 5.28 1.21 6.45
C ARG A 242 6.02 0.23 7.36
N GLY A 243 5.51 -0.99 7.51
CA GLY A 243 6.19 -2.05 8.24
C GLY A 243 7.53 -2.42 7.59
N LEU A 244 7.56 -2.54 6.26
CA LEU A 244 8.79 -2.81 5.51
C LEU A 244 9.80 -1.67 5.61
N THR A 245 9.37 -0.42 5.53
CA THR A 245 10.24 0.75 5.74
C THR A 245 10.82 0.74 7.15
N ALA A 246 10.01 0.48 8.17
CA ALA A 246 10.50 0.40 9.56
C ALA A 246 11.49 -0.76 9.77
N ASP A 247 11.19 -1.93 9.20
CA ASP A 247 12.07 -3.10 9.27
C ASP A 247 13.40 -2.86 8.53
N ALA A 248 13.33 -2.18 7.37
CA ALA A 248 14.49 -1.66 6.67
C ALA A 248 15.25 -0.74 7.61
N SER A 249 14.75 0.46 7.92
CA SER A 249 15.38 1.44 8.82
C SER A 249 15.98 0.83 10.10
N PHE A 250 15.30 -0.13 10.74
CA PHE A 250 15.84 -0.82 11.91
C PHE A 250 17.05 -1.70 11.57
N ALA A 251 16.96 -2.57 10.55
CA ALA A 251 18.10 -3.38 10.12
C ALA A 251 19.30 -2.50 9.73
N LEU A 252 19.03 -1.36 9.08
CA LEU A 252 20.03 -0.38 8.70
C LEU A 252 20.73 0.22 9.91
N ASN A 253 19.96 0.65 10.91
CA ASN A 253 20.49 1.29 12.11
C ASN A 253 21.24 0.27 13.00
N VAL A 254 20.82 -1.00 13.00
CA VAL A 254 21.53 -2.08 13.72
C VAL A 254 22.87 -2.40 13.08
N ASP A 255 22.96 -2.46 11.75
CA ASP A 255 24.22 -2.75 11.06
C ASP A 255 25.19 -1.56 11.16
N HIS A 256 24.69 -0.32 11.10
CA HIS A 256 25.50 0.87 11.35
C HIS A 256 26.05 0.91 12.79
N LYS A 257 25.20 0.61 13.78
CA LYS A 257 25.62 0.49 15.19
C LYS A 257 26.59 -0.67 15.43
N ARG A 258 26.42 -1.80 14.73
CA ARG A 258 27.34 -2.95 14.84
C ARG A 258 28.70 -2.61 14.25
N ALA A 259 28.75 -1.99 13.08
CA ALA A 259 29.99 -1.52 12.47
C ALA A 259 30.73 -0.54 13.39
N LEU A 260 30.01 0.43 13.96
CA LEU A 260 30.57 1.36 14.96
C LEU A 260 31.06 0.64 16.23
N LYS A 261 30.32 -0.36 16.71
CA LYS A 261 30.71 -1.14 17.90
C LYS A 261 31.94 -2.00 17.63
N GLU A 262 32.06 -2.63 16.47
CA GLU A 262 33.22 -3.45 16.09
C GLU A 262 34.48 -2.59 15.90
N ILE A 263 34.32 -1.39 15.34
CA ILE A 263 35.38 -0.37 15.29
C ILE A 263 35.79 0.01 16.73
N ASN A 264 34.83 0.24 17.62
CA ASN A 264 35.08 0.57 19.03
C ASN A 264 35.73 -0.59 19.81
N GLU A 265 35.37 -1.85 19.57
CA GLU A 265 36.00 -3.01 20.19
C GLU A 265 37.43 -3.25 19.66
N LYS A 266 37.66 -3.05 18.36
CA LYS A 266 39.02 -3.07 17.76
C LYS A 266 39.91 -1.95 18.31
N LEU A 267 39.33 -0.80 18.64
CA LEU A 267 40.00 0.30 19.34
C LEU A 267 40.36 -0.08 20.78
N ASN A 268 39.43 -0.67 21.52
CA ASN A 268 39.64 -1.09 22.92
C ASN A 268 40.60 -2.29 23.08
N ALA A 269 40.83 -3.07 22.01
CA ALA A 269 41.76 -4.21 22.01
C ALA A 269 43.26 -3.83 21.96
N GLY A 270 43.60 -2.54 22.10
CA GLY A 270 44.98 -2.09 22.30
C GLY A 270 45.71 -1.68 21.03
N MET A 271 45.11 -0.77 20.23
CA MET A 271 45.90 0.03 19.30
C MET A 271 46.77 1.06 20.04
N PRO A 272 47.95 1.41 19.50
CA PRO A 272 48.87 2.35 20.14
C PRO A 272 48.22 3.73 20.36
N SER A 273 48.52 4.36 21.49
CA SER A 273 47.96 5.63 22.00
C SER A 273 48.03 6.85 21.05
N VAL A 274 48.68 6.70 19.89
CA VAL A 274 48.68 7.69 18.80
C VAL A 274 47.30 7.77 18.13
N MET A 275 46.57 6.65 18.10
CA MET A 275 45.19 6.59 17.58
C MET A 275 44.17 7.26 18.49
N ASP A 276 44.46 7.54 19.76
CA ASP A 276 43.46 8.14 20.68
C ASP A 276 43.26 9.64 20.37
N GLU A 277 44.34 10.33 19.99
CA GLU A 277 44.27 11.71 19.50
C GLU A 277 43.87 11.77 18.01
N GLU A 278 44.31 10.84 17.16
CA GLU A 278 43.81 10.78 15.78
C GLU A 278 42.33 10.37 15.71
N LEU A 279 41.85 9.50 16.59
CA LEU A 279 40.43 9.14 16.70
C LEU A 279 39.64 10.25 17.37
N LYS A 280 40.15 10.95 18.39
CA LYS A 280 39.51 12.20 18.84
C LYS A 280 39.45 13.23 17.72
N LYS A 281 40.49 13.34 16.90
CA LYS A 281 40.54 14.25 15.74
C LYS A 281 39.66 13.75 14.59
N TYR A 282 39.46 12.43 14.46
CA TYR A 282 38.58 11.78 13.49
C TYR A 282 37.13 11.72 13.98
N LEU A 283 36.84 11.70 15.28
CA LEU A 283 35.52 11.86 15.90
C LEU A 283 35.15 13.34 16.03
N ALA A 284 36.13 14.22 16.23
CA ALA A 284 35.99 15.66 16.01
C ALA A 284 35.92 16.00 14.51
N GLY A 285 36.41 15.11 13.65
CA GLY A 285 36.29 15.15 12.19
C GLY A 285 34.98 14.53 11.69
N LEU A 286 34.45 13.48 12.35
CA LEU A 286 33.16 12.77 12.20
C LEU A 286 32.03 13.42 13.01
N LYS A 287 32.37 14.41 13.84
CA LYS A 287 31.64 15.68 13.93
C LYS A 287 31.52 16.36 12.55
N VAL A 288 31.80 15.66 11.44
CA VAL A 288 31.05 15.72 10.18
C VAL A 288 29.59 15.99 10.53
N THR A 289 29.23 17.26 10.48
CA THR A 289 27.97 17.76 9.94
C THR A 289 26.79 16.83 10.18
N GLY A 290 26.51 16.57 11.46
CA GLY A 290 25.22 16.02 11.82
C GLY A 290 24.15 16.98 11.31
N TYR A 291 22.97 16.46 10.98
CA TYR A 291 21.88 17.31 10.49
C TYR A 291 21.54 18.46 11.47
N SER A 292 21.94 18.37 12.74
CA SER A 292 21.87 19.45 13.72
C SER A 292 22.49 20.76 13.25
N GLU A 293 23.56 20.73 12.45
CA GLU A 293 24.21 21.94 11.91
C GLU A 293 23.29 22.75 10.98
N LEU A 294 22.21 22.14 10.49
CA LEU A 294 21.19 22.84 9.71
C LEU A 294 20.30 23.73 10.61
N ILE A 295 20.24 23.45 11.92
CA ILE A 295 19.42 24.21 12.86
C ILE A 295 20.13 25.51 13.21
N CYS A 296 19.65 26.64 12.66
CA CYS A 296 20.23 27.97 12.92
C CYS A 296 20.16 28.40 14.39
N GLN A 297 19.22 27.86 15.17
CA GLN A 297 18.99 28.24 16.56
C GLN A 297 19.99 27.49 17.49
N PRO A 298 20.95 28.16 18.14
CA PRO A 298 22.08 27.48 18.81
C PRO A 298 21.69 26.56 19.96
N HIS A 299 20.63 26.86 20.70
CA HIS A 299 20.16 26.00 21.81
C HIS A 299 19.47 24.75 21.30
N LEU A 300 18.72 24.85 20.21
CA LEU A 300 18.07 23.72 19.56
C LEU A 300 19.10 22.83 18.85
N GLU A 301 20.08 23.42 18.17
CA GLU A 301 21.24 22.69 17.62
C GLU A 301 21.95 21.89 18.72
N ALA A 302 22.31 22.55 19.82
CA ALA A 302 23.00 21.90 20.94
C ALA A 302 22.13 20.79 21.58
N LEU A 303 20.84 21.05 21.80
CA LEU A 303 19.90 20.07 22.33
C LEU A 303 19.77 18.86 21.38
N TRP A 304 19.66 19.10 20.08
CA TRP A 304 19.55 18.05 19.07
C TRP A 304 20.82 17.21 19.01
N SER A 305 21.97 17.86 18.91
CA SER A 305 23.29 17.21 18.87
C SER A 305 23.51 16.31 20.10
N ASN A 306 23.10 16.77 21.29
CA ASN A 306 23.31 16.05 22.54
C ASN A 306 22.35 14.87 22.75
N HIS A 307 21.11 14.95 22.24
CA HIS A 307 20.07 13.98 22.57
C HIS A 307 19.61 13.10 21.40
N PHE A 308 19.77 13.58 20.17
CA PHE A 308 19.27 12.92 18.97
C PHE A 308 20.37 12.61 17.95
N MET A 309 21.56 13.21 18.10
CA MET A 309 22.76 12.95 17.28
C MET A 309 22.47 13.02 15.77
N HIS A 310 22.37 11.88 15.10
CA HIS A 310 22.26 11.76 13.65
C HIS A 310 20.82 11.55 13.15
N GLU A 311 19.82 11.57 14.04
CA GLU A 311 18.43 11.41 13.63
C GLU A 311 17.96 12.66 12.87
N GLN A 312 17.38 12.49 11.67
CA GLN A 312 16.78 13.57 10.88
C GLN A 312 15.41 14.00 11.43
N ALA A 313 14.69 13.06 12.08
CA ALA A 313 13.40 13.30 12.69
C ALA A 313 13.21 12.42 13.92
N VAL A 314 12.52 12.94 14.94
CA VAL A 314 12.29 12.23 16.20
C VAL A 314 10.83 12.30 16.61
N ARG A 315 10.32 11.28 17.29
CA ARG A 315 8.92 11.27 17.73
C ARG A 315 8.65 12.41 18.70
N TRP A 316 7.50 13.08 18.58
CA TRP A 316 7.10 14.16 19.49
C TRP A 316 7.19 13.76 20.98
N GLY A 317 6.89 12.50 21.33
CA GLY A 317 7.04 12.01 22.71
C GLY A 317 8.48 12.04 23.22
N LEU A 318 9.46 11.74 22.36
CA LEU A 318 10.89 11.83 22.69
C LEU A 318 11.35 13.29 22.74
N TRP A 319 10.86 14.12 21.80
CA TRP A 319 11.09 15.57 21.81
C TRP A 319 10.66 16.20 23.14
N TRP A 320 9.42 15.93 23.59
CA TRP A 320 8.88 16.49 24.84
C TRP A 320 9.55 15.97 26.12
N ALA A 321 10.31 14.88 26.05
CA ALA A 321 11.06 14.38 27.20
C ALA A 321 12.34 15.20 27.45
N VAL A 322 12.85 15.88 26.42
CA VAL A 322 14.07 16.70 26.52
C VAL A 322 13.78 18.19 26.38
N PHE A 323 12.87 18.60 25.51
CA PHE A 323 12.54 20.00 25.27
C PHE A 323 11.32 20.43 26.10
N PRO A 324 11.35 21.60 26.79
CA PRO A 324 12.46 22.56 26.89
C PRO A 324 13.42 22.32 28.08
N GLY A 325 13.20 21.29 28.91
CA GLY A 325 13.88 21.09 30.19
C GLY A 325 15.36 20.70 30.15
N LYS A 326 15.91 20.34 28.98
CA LYS A 326 17.32 19.96 28.79
C LYS A 326 18.11 20.95 27.93
N LEU A 327 17.56 22.14 27.67
CA LEU A 327 18.29 23.21 26.98
C LEU A 327 19.53 23.62 27.80
N THR A 328 20.66 23.81 27.13
CA THR A 328 21.90 24.30 27.76
C THR A 328 21.75 25.80 28.05
N ILE A 329 21.92 26.17 29.31
CA ILE A 329 21.94 27.57 29.78
C ILE A 329 23.27 28.22 29.39
N ASN A 330 23.22 29.43 28.84
CA ASN A 330 24.40 30.24 28.48
C ASN A 330 24.04 31.75 28.53
N ASP A 331 24.88 32.63 27.98
CA ASP A 331 24.66 34.07 27.96
C ASP A 331 23.42 34.53 27.16
N THR A 332 22.89 33.70 26.25
CA THR A 332 21.70 34.01 25.41
C THR A 332 20.40 33.41 25.94
N LEU A 333 20.46 32.41 26.82
CA LEU A 333 19.31 31.80 27.49
C LEU A 333 19.63 31.56 28.96
N ASP A 334 19.12 32.45 29.81
CA ASP A 334 19.26 32.33 31.26
C ASP A 334 18.28 31.33 31.89
N GLU A 335 18.51 30.98 33.15
CA GLU A 335 17.65 30.08 33.92
C GLU A 335 16.19 30.55 33.99
N ALA A 336 15.97 31.88 34.03
CA ALA A 336 14.66 32.47 34.10
C ALA A 336 13.86 32.26 32.80
N ALA A 337 14.50 32.46 31.64
CA ALA A 337 13.92 32.22 30.32
C ALA A 337 13.66 30.73 30.08
N GLN A 338 14.57 29.83 30.49
CA GLN A 338 14.32 28.40 30.42
C GLN A 338 13.12 27.99 31.27
N LYS A 339 13.04 28.49 32.52
CA LYS A 339 11.89 28.22 33.39
C LYS A 339 10.59 28.73 32.77
N LYS A 340 10.60 29.92 32.18
CA LYS A 340 9.45 30.48 31.47
C LYS A 340 9.05 29.63 30.26
N LEU A 341 10.00 29.08 29.50
CA LEU A 341 9.73 28.12 28.41
C LEU A 341 9.05 26.84 28.94
N VAL A 342 9.55 26.28 30.05
CA VAL A 342 8.94 25.12 30.72
C VAL A 342 7.50 25.43 31.12
N ASP A 343 7.27 26.58 31.75
CA ASP A 343 5.94 27.02 32.19
C ASP A 343 4.98 27.26 31.00
N LEU A 344 5.48 27.82 29.88
CA LEU A 344 4.68 28.03 28.66
C LEU A 344 4.22 26.71 28.03
N LEU A 345 5.06 25.68 28.09
CA LEU A 345 4.87 24.38 27.44
C LEU A 345 4.45 23.28 28.43
N VAL A 346 4.02 23.62 29.65
CA VAL A 346 3.62 22.63 30.66
C VAL A 346 2.31 21.92 30.29
N ASN A 347 1.38 22.64 29.68
CA ASN A 347 0.04 22.14 29.38
C ASN A 347 0.00 21.46 28.01
N LYS A 348 -0.88 20.44 27.90
CA LYS A 348 -1.12 19.72 26.65
C LYS A 348 -1.53 20.67 25.52
N ASP A 349 -2.43 21.61 25.79
CA ASP A 349 -2.92 22.56 24.78
C ASP A 349 -1.80 23.45 24.20
N SER A 350 -0.85 23.86 25.04
CA SER A 350 0.33 24.61 24.57
C SER A 350 1.26 23.72 23.74
N LYS A 351 1.46 22.46 24.13
CA LYS A 351 2.26 21.51 23.34
C LYS A 351 1.60 21.22 21.99
N ASP A 352 0.29 21.02 21.96
CA ASP A 352 -0.47 20.79 20.72
C ASP A 352 -0.47 22.04 19.84
N ALA A 353 -0.58 23.24 20.41
CA ALA A 353 -0.42 24.49 19.65
C ALA A 353 0.99 24.63 19.08
N PHE A 354 2.04 24.45 19.88
CA PHE A 354 3.42 24.49 19.41
C PHE A 354 3.64 23.47 18.30
N ARG A 355 3.22 22.22 18.53
CA ARG A 355 3.27 21.14 17.55
C ARG A 355 2.64 21.59 16.24
N ARG A 356 1.39 22.06 16.29
CA ARG A 356 0.64 22.46 15.10
C ARG A 356 1.28 23.61 14.33
N ALA A 357 2.03 24.49 15.01
CA ALA A 357 2.72 25.62 14.40
C ALA A 357 4.01 25.22 13.66
N VAL A 358 4.68 24.17 14.16
CA VAL A 358 5.96 23.65 13.64
C VAL A 358 5.73 22.53 12.62
N GLU A 359 4.74 21.69 12.85
CA GLU A 359 4.37 20.52 12.06
C GLU A 359 3.87 20.94 10.66
N LEU A 360 4.62 20.54 9.62
CA LEU A 360 4.28 20.77 8.22
C LEU A 360 3.36 19.68 7.68
N GLU A 361 3.67 18.44 8.05
CA GLU A 361 2.90 17.25 7.69
C GLU A 361 2.36 16.62 8.97
N ASP A 362 1.08 16.21 8.98
CA ASP A 362 0.43 15.54 10.13
C ASP A 362 1.12 14.19 10.43
N THR A 363 2.21 14.29 11.20
CA THR A 363 3.16 13.21 11.44
C THR A 363 3.43 13.10 12.94
N ILE A 364 3.78 11.89 13.37
CA ILE A 364 4.12 11.65 14.77
C ILE A 364 5.54 12.10 15.13
N PHE A 365 6.23 12.80 14.22
CA PHE A 365 7.63 13.19 14.31
C PHE A 365 7.78 14.72 14.21
N ILE A 366 8.88 15.23 14.77
CA ILE A 366 9.42 16.54 14.49
C ILE A 366 10.72 16.34 13.71
N SER A 367 10.86 17.00 12.56
CA SER A 367 12.08 16.92 11.75
C SER A 367 12.98 18.14 11.94
N ILE A 368 14.23 18.01 11.50
CA ILE A 368 15.16 19.12 11.44
C ILE A 368 14.68 20.19 10.47
N ASP A 369 14.14 19.80 9.31
CA ASP A 369 13.60 20.74 8.34
C ASP A 369 12.47 21.60 8.95
N GLU A 370 11.59 20.98 9.73
CA GLU A 370 10.52 21.69 10.45
C GLU A 370 11.08 22.66 11.50
N LEU A 371 12.15 22.28 12.21
CA LEU A 371 12.85 23.15 13.14
C LEU A 371 13.56 24.31 12.41
N CYS A 372 14.29 24.05 11.34
CA CYS A 372 14.94 25.08 10.52
C CYS A 372 13.93 26.09 9.97
N LEU A 373 12.78 25.62 9.50
CA LEU A 373 11.73 26.48 8.97
C LEU A 373 11.01 27.28 10.08
N SER A 374 10.88 26.70 11.26
CA SER A 374 10.22 27.36 12.41
C SER A 374 11.15 28.30 13.17
N PHE A 375 12.46 28.11 13.05
CA PHE A 375 13.52 28.89 13.68
C PHE A 375 14.58 29.28 12.62
N PRO A 376 14.24 30.20 11.69
CA PRO A 376 15.04 30.48 10.50
C PRO A 376 16.34 31.25 10.79
N ASP A 377 16.45 31.89 11.95
CA ASP A 377 17.54 32.77 12.34
C ASP A 377 17.96 32.54 13.80
N ASP A 378 18.94 33.33 14.24
CA ASP A 378 19.43 33.39 15.61
C ASP A 378 18.49 34.17 16.55
N SER A 379 17.21 34.32 16.18
CA SER A 379 16.22 34.98 17.02
C SER A 379 16.17 34.36 18.42
N PRO A 380 15.97 35.17 19.47
CA PRO A 380 15.86 34.68 20.83
C PRO A 380 14.78 33.59 20.94
N LEU A 381 15.17 32.44 21.49
CA LEU A 381 14.33 31.23 21.51
C LEU A 381 12.96 31.47 22.15
N LEU A 382 12.92 32.19 23.27
CA LEU A 382 11.69 32.43 24.03
C LEU A 382 10.64 33.24 23.23
N PRO A 383 10.95 34.45 22.70
CA PRO A 383 10.04 35.17 21.81
C PRO A 383 9.57 34.37 20.59
N THR A 384 10.45 33.56 19.98
CA THR A 384 10.08 32.71 18.85
C THR A 384 9.07 31.65 19.26
N VAL A 385 9.28 30.97 20.40
CA VAL A 385 8.33 29.99 20.94
C VAL A 385 6.99 30.66 21.30
N GLU A 386 6.99 31.85 21.88
CA GLU A 386 5.75 32.60 22.17
C GLU A 386 4.98 32.92 20.88
N THR A 387 5.69 33.31 19.81
CA THR A 387 5.11 33.58 18.48
C THR A 387 4.52 32.32 17.86
N LEU A 388 5.26 31.20 17.90
CA LEU A 388 4.80 29.90 17.43
C LEU A 388 3.57 29.42 18.20
N LEU A 389 3.52 29.62 19.52
CA LEU A 389 2.35 29.28 20.32
C LEU A 389 1.11 30.10 19.92
N CYS A 390 1.27 31.40 19.64
CA CYS A 390 0.19 32.25 19.15
C CYS A 390 -0.34 31.76 17.79
N LYS A 391 0.57 31.51 16.84
CA LYS A 391 0.24 30.95 15.51
C LYS A 391 -0.46 29.59 15.64
N GLY A 392 0.09 28.70 16.47
CA GLY A 392 -0.44 27.37 16.73
C GLY A 392 -1.86 27.37 17.30
N ARG A 393 -2.12 28.24 18.30
CA ARG A 393 -3.47 28.41 18.87
C ARG A 393 -4.48 28.93 17.86
N GLN A 394 -4.04 29.73 16.88
CA GLN A 394 -4.90 30.13 15.77
C GLN A 394 -5.20 28.94 14.86
N LEU A 395 -4.17 28.20 14.43
CA LEU A 395 -4.34 27.03 13.57
C LEU A 395 -5.23 25.95 14.20
N VAL A 396 -5.08 25.68 15.50
CA VAL A 396 -5.93 24.73 16.24
C VAL A 396 -7.41 25.18 16.24
N ARG A 397 -7.68 26.49 16.37
CA ARG A 397 -9.04 27.02 16.26
C ARG A 397 -9.60 26.86 14.85
N GLU A 398 -8.81 27.18 13.84
CA GLU A 398 -9.21 27.01 12.42
C GLU A 398 -9.46 25.53 12.06
N ASP A 399 -8.69 24.61 12.62
CA ASP A 399 -8.90 23.16 12.46
C ASP A 399 -10.21 22.72 13.12
N GLU A 400 -10.52 23.23 14.31
CA GLU A 400 -11.77 22.93 15.01
C GLU A 400 -13.00 23.49 14.27
N ASP A 401 -12.92 24.73 13.77
CA ASP A 401 -13.97 25.34 12.95
C ASP A 401 -14.20 24.53 11.67
N ARG A 402 -13.13 24.07 11.01
CA ARG A 402 -13.23 23.18 9.84
C ARG A 402 -13.88 21.84 10.18
N ARG A 403 -13.55 21.24 11.33
CA ARG A 403 -14.19 19.99 11.80
C ARG A 403 -15.67 20.18 12.07
N GLN A 404 -16.06 21.27 12.74
CA GLN A 404 -17.46 21.57 13.00
C GLN A 404 -18.24 21.80 11.71
N LEU A 405 -17.63 22.49 10.74
CA LEU A 405 -18.23 22.68 9.42
C LEU A 405 -18.39 21.34 8.68
N ALA A 406 -17.37 20.47 8.69
CA ALA A 406 -17.43 19.15 8.08
C ALA A 406 -18.52 18.27 8.73
N GLN A 407 -18.62 18.27 10.06
CA GLN A 407 -19.68 17.54 10.77
C GLN A 407 -21.08 18.07 10.45
N LYS A 408 -21.23 19.39 10.29
CA LYS A 408 -22.50 20.01 9.86
C LYS A 408 -22.87 19.59 8.43
N GLN A 409 -21.90 19.54 7.52
CA GLN A 409 -22.10 19.08 6.15
C GLN A 409 -22.46 17.60 6.10
N GLU A 410 -21.76 16.75 6.87
CA GLU A 410 -22.05 15.32 7.00
C GLU A 410 -23.46 15.08 7.52
N LYS A 411 -23.87 15.79 8.59
CA LYS A 411 -25.23 15.71 9.12
C LYS A 411 -26.28 16.12 8.08
N THR A 412 -26.01 17.18 7.31
CA THR A 412 -26.92 17.63 6.25
C THR A 412 -27.05 16.57 5.15
N ALA A 413 -25.95 15.94 4.76
CA ALA A 413 -25.95 14.86 3.77
C ALA A 413 -26.70 13.61 4.26
N ILE A 414 -26.57 13.25 5.54
CA ILE A 414 -27.34 12.16 6.15
C ILE A 414 -28.85 12.48 6.14
N ASP A 415 -29.23 13.69 6.55
CA ASP A 415 -30.63 14.12 6.55
C ASP A 415 -31.23 14.15 5.12
N GLU A 416 -30.43 14.48 4.11
CA GLU A 416 -30.83 14.41 2.69
C GLU A 416 -30.98 12.98 2.20
N ALA A 417 -30.05 12.09 2.56
CA ALA A 417 -30.13 10.67 2.23
C ALA A 417 -31.38 10.02 2.84
N ASP A 418 -31.69 10.32 4.10
CA ASP A 418 -32.90 9.84 4.79
C ASP A 418 -34.19 10.34 4.11
N ARG A 419 -34.22 11.60 3.66
CA ARG A 419 -35.35 12.13 2.87
C ARG A 419 -35.48 11.40 1.53
N GLY A 420 -34.37 11.18 0.84
CA GLY A 420 -34.33 10.43 -0.42
C GLY A 420 -34.84 9.01 -0.26
N GLN A 421 -34.43 8.32 0.81
CA GLN A 421 -34.89 6.96 1.12
C GLN A 421 -36.40 6.92 1.38
N LYS A 422 -36.95 7.83 2.20
CA LYS A 422 -38.39 7.90 2.45
C LYS A 422 -39.20 8.10 1.17
N LEU A 423 -38.76 9.02 0.30
CA LEU A 423 -39.40 9.26 -0.99
C LEU A 423 -39.38 8.01 -1.89
N LEU A 424 -38.27 7.26 -1.88
CA LEU A 424 -38.16 6.00 -2.62
C LEU A 424 -39.12 4.94 -2.08
N GLU A 425 -39.20 4.78 -0.76
CA GLU A 425 -40.10 3.83 -0.10
C GLU A 425 -41.58 4.15 -0.40
N GLU A 426 -41.96 5.44 -0.39
CA GLU A 426 -43.31 5.87 -0.77
C GLU A 426 -43.62 5.56 -2.25
N LYS A 427 -42.67 5.81 -3.16
CA LYS A 427 -42.82 5.45 -4.58
C LYS A 427 -42.95 3.95 -4.78
N LEU A 428 -42.14 3.15 -4.09
CA LEU A 428 -42.21 1.68 -4.14
C LEU A 428 -43.57 1.17 -3.65
N LYS A 429 -44.07 1.68 -2.52
CA LYS A 429 -45.41 1.36 -2.02
C LYS A 429 -46.50 1.76 -3.01
N SER A 430 -46.36 2.90 -3.69
CA SER A 430 -47.30 3.33 -4.73
C SER A 430 -47.29 2.39 -5.95
N ILE A 431 -46.11 1.98 -6.41
CA ILE A 431 -45.95 1.01 -7.52
C ILE A 431 -46.53 -0.35 -7.13
N GLU A 432 -46.22 -0.82 -5.92
CA GLU A 432 -46.76 -2.08 -5.38
C GLU A 432 -48.28 -2.05 -5.30
N ALA A 433 -48.88 -0.94 -4.84
CA ALA A 433 -50.33 -0.78 -4.81
C ALA A 433 -50.95 -0.78 -6.21
N LYS A 434 -50.32 -0.13 -7.20
CA LYS A 434 -50.77 -0.16 -8.61
C LYS A 434 -50.69 -1.57 -9.19
N LEU A 435 -49.57 -2.27 -8.97
CA LEU A 435 -49.36 -3.64 -9.44
C LEU A 435 -50.40 -4.59 -8.81
N ASN A 436 -50.64 -4.47 -7.51
CA ASN A 436 -51.66 -5.27 -6.83
C ASN A 436 -53.07 -4.97 -7.36
N ASN A 437 -53.38 -3.72 -7.69
CA ASN A 437 -54.67 -3.37 -8.31
C ASN A 437 -54.80 -3.98 -9.72
N GLU A 438 -53.75 -3.88 -10.55
CA GLU A 438 -53.71 -4.47 -11.90
C GLU A 438 -53.84 -6.00 -11.86
N LEU A 439 -53.12 -6.67 -10.95
CA LEU A 439 -53.20 -8.11 -10.71
C LEU A 439 -54.58 -8.52 -10.15
N SER A 440 -55.25 -7.64 -9.41
CA SER A 440 -56.60 -7.91 -8.90
C SER A 440 -57.68 -7.72 -9.98
N SER A 441 -57.46 -6.79 -10.91
CA SER A 441 -58.39 -6.50 -12.02
C SER A 441 -58.21 -7.41 -13.24
N SER A 442 -57.01 -7.95 -13.45
CA SER A 442 -56.73 -8.87 -14.55
C SER A 442 -56.80 -10.31 -14.05
N SER A 443 -57.99 -10.93 -14.16
CA SER A 443 -57.97 -12.39 -14.17
C SER A 443 -57.34 -12.80 -15.50
N PHE A 444 -56.15 -13.42 -15.49
CA PHE A 444 -55.52 -13.94 -16.72
C PHE A 444 -56.48 -14.86 -17.49
N SER A 445 -57.45 -15.44 -16.80
CA SER A 445 -58.58 -16.19 -17.37
C SER A 445 -59.47 -15.37 -18.32
N GLU A 446 -59.61 -14.04 -18.18
CA GLU A 446 -60.37 -13.19 -19.11
C GLU A 446 -59.85 -13.22 -20.55
N HIS A 447 -58.59 -13.61 -20.75
CA HIS A 447 -57.97 -13.71 -22.07
C HIS A 447 -58.21 -15.09 -22.73
N ILE A 448 -58.87 -16.03 -22.04
CA ILE A 448 -59.17 -17.37 -22.56
C ILE A 448 -60.56 -17.34 -23.21
N HIS A 449 -60.61 -17.38 -24.55
CA HIS A 449 -61.86 -17.26 -25.30
C HIS A 449 -62.82 -18.46 -25.16
N GLN A 450 -62.34 -19.63 -24.72
CA GLN A 450 -63.21 -20.79 -24.52
C GLN A 450 -63.77 -20.79 -23.08
N PRO A 451 -65.10 -20.69 -22.86
CA PRO A 451 -65.69 -20.50 -21.53
C PRO A 451 -65.33 -21.59 -20.52
N ASN A 452 -65.21 -22.84 -20.98
CA ASN A 452 -64.86 -23.97 -20.12
C ASN A 452 -63.39 -23.92 -19.66
N MET A 453 -62.47 -23.50 -20.54
CA MET A 453 -61.06 -23.33 -20.20
C MET A 453 -60.84 -22.11 -19.33
N GLN A 454 -61.58 -21.03 -19.59
CA GLN A 454 -61.59 -19.84 -18.74
C GLN A 454 -62.02 -20.18 -17.30
N LYS A 455 -63.11 -20.96 -17.15
CA LYS A 455 -63.60 -21.41 -15.84
C LYS A 455 -62.62 -22.36 -15.15
N LEU A 456 -61.99 -23.26 -15.90
CA LEU A 456 -60.97 -24.17 -15.34
C LEU A 456 -59.74 -23.38 -14.87
N TRP A 457 -59.27 -22.43 -15.67
CA TRP A 457 -58.12 -21.58 -15.32
C TRP A 457 -58.42 -20.67 -14.13
N SER A 458 -59.61 -20.05 -14.08
CA SER A 458 -59.99 -19.17 -12.96
C SER A 458 -60.15 -19.88 -11.62
N VAL A 459 -60.44 -21.19 -11.64
CA VAL A 459 -60.59 -22.01 -10.43
C VAL A 459 -59.25 -22.58 -9.97
N TYR A 460 -58.44 -23.12 -10.88
CA TYR A 460 -57.23 -23.88 -10.50
C TYR A 460 -55.91 -23.12 -10.69
N PHE A 461 -55.93 -22.06 -11.50
CA PHE A 461 -54.75 -21.31 -11.93
C PHE A 461 -54.97 -19.79 -11.84
N LYS A 462 -55.81 -19.36 -10.89
CA LYS A 462 -56.34 -17.98 -10.76
C LYS A 462 -55.27 -16.88 -10.79
N HIS A 463 -54.07 -17.18 -10.32
CA HIS A 463 -52.94 -16.24 -10.22
C HIS A 463 -51.76 -16.58 -11.14
N GLU A 464 -51.90 -17.61 -11.97
CA GLU A 464 -50.82 -18.09 -12.84
C GLU A 464 -51.01 -17.54 -14.26
N GLN A 465 -49.99 -16.82 -14.75
CA GLN A 465 -49.94 -16.41 -16.15
C GLN A 465 -49.56 -17.59 -17.07
N ALA A 466 -48.83 -18.57 -16.54
CA ALA A 466 -48.46 -19.80 -17.22
C ALA A 466 -48.37 -20.95 -16.22
N VAL A 467 -48.74 -22.16 -16.65
CA VAL A 467 -48.67 -23.36 -15.81
C VAL A 467 -47.69 -24.34 -16.44
N ARG A 468 -46.88 -25.02 -15.62
CA ARG A 468 -46.02 -26.10 -16.12
C ARG A 468 -46.88 -27.22 -16.69
N TRP A 469 -46.47 -27.76 -17.84
CA TRP A 469 -47.22 -28.82 -18.55
C TRP A 469 -47.64 -29.99 -17.67
N GLY A 470 -46.76 -30.48 -16.79
CA GLY A 470 -47.10 -31.58 -15.88
C GLY A 470 -48.23 -31.24 -14.89
N LEU A 471 -48.29 -30.00 -14.40
CA LEU A 471 -49.36 -29.55 -13.50
C LEU A 471 -50.66 -29.30 -14.26
N TRP A 472 -50.58 -28.79 -15.49
CA TRP A 472 -51.72 -28.67 -16.40
C TRP A 472 -52.38 -30.04 -16.62
N TRP A 473 -51.61 -31.05 -17.03
CA TRP A 473 -52.12 -32.40 -17.29
C TRP A 473 -52.58 -33.16 -16.05
N ALA A 474 -52.10 -32.80 -14.85
CA ALA A 474 -52.62 -33.36 -13.60
C ALA A 474 -54.05 -32.86 -13.28
N VAL A 475 -54.39 -31.65 -13.70
CA VAL A 475 -55.72 -31.04 -13.49
C VAL A 475 -56.65 -31.30 -14.67
N PHE A 476 -56.08 -31.30 -15.88
CA PHE A 476 -56.75 -31.53 -17.15
C PHE A 476 -56.40 -32.96 -17.63
N PRO A 477 -57.27 -33.97 -17.50
CA PRO A 477 -58.70 -33.96 -17.90
C PRO A 477 -59.68 -34.32 -16.77
N ALA A 478 -59.18 -34.65 -15.57
CA ALA A 478 -59.97 -35.18 -14.45
C ALA A 478 -61.08 -34.21 -13.98
N LYS A 479 -60.99 -32.92 -14.30
CA LYS A 479 -61.97 -31.90 -13.92
C LYS A 479 -62.90 -31.43 -15.04
N LEU A 480 -62.84 -32.05 -16.22
CA LEU A 480 -63.82 -31.89 -17.31
C LEU A 480 -65.08 -32.76 -17.12
N GLU A 481 -65.27 -33.37 -15.94
CA GLU A 481 -66.30 -34.39 -15.71
C GLU A 481 -67.74 -33.94 -15.97
N GLY A 482 -68.03 -32.64 -15.97
CA GLY A 482 -69.34 -32.07 -16.28
C GLY A 482 -69.65 -31.78 -17.76
N LEU A 483 -68.75 -32.07 -18.72
CA LEU A 483 -69.03 -31.87 -20.15
C LEU A 483 -69.80 -33.06 -20.77
N PRO A 484 -70.71 -32.80 -21.72
CA PRO A 484 -71.44 -33.84 -22.45
C PRO A 484 -70.48 -34.88 -23.04
N ALA A 485 -70.85 -36.16 -22.98
CA ALA A 485 -70.02 -37.27 -23.44
C ALA A 485 -69.58 -37.15 -24.91
N THR A 486 -70.30 -36.36 -25.72
CA THR A 486 -69.98 -36.06 -27.12
C THR A 486 -68.70 -35.23 -27.26
N THR A 487 -68.44 -34.30 -26.35
CA THR A 487 -67.24 -33.44 -26.39
C THR A 487 -65.99 -34.15 -25.86
N LYS A 488 -66.15 -35.16 -25.00
CA LYS A 488 -65.04 -35.99 -24.48
C LYS A 488 -64.38 -36.88 -25.54
N LYS A 489 -65.09 -37.18 -26.65
CA LYS A 489 -64.55 -38.00 -27.75
C LYS A 489 -63.61 -37.24 -28.69
N GLU A 490 -63.73 -35.93 -28.81
CA GLU A 490 -62.88 -35.13 -29.72
C GLU A 490 -61.50 -34.80 -29.15
N VAL A 491 -61.31 -34.90 -27.83
CA VAL A 491 -60.05 -34.47 -27.18
C VAL A 491 -58.94 -35.54 -27.25
N GLY A 492 -59.27 -36.78 -27.63
CA GLY A 492 -58.29 -37.85 -27.85
C GLY A 492 -57.59 -38.32 -26.57
N SER A 493 -57.40 -39.63 -26.45
CA SER A 493 -56.52 -40.19 -25.43
C SER A 493 -55.08 -39.81 -25.75
N PHE A 494 -54.49 -38.89 -24.99
CA PHE A 494 -53.05 -38.66 -25.04
C PHE A 494 -52.33 -39.81 -24.31
N PRO A 495 -51.27 -40.39 -24.90
CA PRO A 495 -50.46 -41.40 -24.23
C PRO A 495 -49.70 -40.77 -23.04
N PRO A 496 -49.33 -41.58 -22.04
CA PRO A 496 -48.78 -41.14 -20.75
C PRO A 496 -47.47 -40.35 -20.85
#